data_AF-A0A9D7QMW0-F1
#
_entry.id   AF-A0A9D7QMW0-F1
#
_cell.length_a   1.000
_cell.length_b   1.000
_cell.length_c   1.000
_cell.angle_alpha   90.00
_cell.angle_beta   90.00
_cell.angle_gamma   90.00
#
_symmetry.space_group_name_H-M   'P 1'
#
loop_
_entity.id
_entity.type
_entity.pdbx_description
1 polymer ?
#
loop_
_entity_poly.entity_id
_entity_poly.type
_entity_poly.pdbx_seq_one_letter_code
_entity_poly.pdbx_strand_id
1 'polypeptide(L)'
;MNQQLAPLFQGIELSSKLRALALANFEELMSLEFDHADEFIKRGSRQLRDACSDRSIAHETSDLPDALQSMMHVFIGLTRDTILAVTDYQVAKLRLAQIQASEAQKEISAVFNQHLALIQPAEAGENRIGKSTVHSQKLAA
;
A
#
# COMPACT_ATOMS: atom_id res chain seq x y z
N MET A 1 -9.54 -35.59 -16.65
CA MET A 1 -9.76 -34.46 -15.72
C MET A 1 -10.67 -33.44 -16.39
N ASN A 2 -11.76 -33.04 -15.75
CA ASN A 2 -12.80 -32.17 -16.33
C ASN A 2 -12.29 -30.74 -16.52
N GLN A 3 -11.99 -30.35 -17.76
CA GLN A 3 -11.58 -28.98 -18.14
C GLN A 3 -12.65 -27.92 -17.80
N GLN A 4 -13.92 -28.32 -17.64
CA GLN A 4 -15.02 -27.43 -17.25
C GLN A 4 -14.90 -26.86 -15.83
N LEU A 5 -14.19 -27.53 -14.92
CA LEU A 5 -14.06 -27.05 -13.53
C LEU A 5 -12.82 -26.18 -13.30
N ALA A 6 -11.86 -26.16 -14.22
CA ALA A 6 -10.62 -25.39 -14.09
C ALA A 6 -10.83 -23.88 -13.85
N PRO A 7 -11.80 -23.19 -14.49
CA PRO A 7 -12.06 -21.77 -14.23
C PRO A 7 -12.61 -21.51 -12.82
N LEU A 8 -13.42 -22.44 -12.28
CA LEU A 8 -13.95 -22.33 -10.91
C LEU A 8 -12.84 -22.46 -9.87
N PHE A 9 -11.93 -23.41 -10.05
CA PHE A 9 -10.79 -23.57 -9.14
C PHE A 9 -9.84 -22.37 -9.18
N GLN A 10 -9.58 -21.79 -10.36
CA GLN A 10 -8.80 -20.54 -10.50
C GLN A 10 -9.47 -19.35 -9.80
N GLY A 11 -10.79 -19.21 -9.91
CA GLY A 11 -11.53 -18.16 -9.21
C GLY A 11 -11.48 -18.30 -7.68
N ILE A 12 -11.57 -19.53 -7.17
CA ILE A 12 -11.43 -19.82 -5.73
C ILE A 12 -10.01 -19.50 -5.26
N GLU A 13 -8.99 -19.88 -6.03
CA GLU A 13 -7.58 -19.60 -5.70
C GLU A 13 -7.31 -18.10 -5.67
N LEU A 14 -7.77 -17.34 -6.67
CA LEU A 14 -7.65 -15.87 -6.68
C LEU A 14 -8.38 -15.24 -5.49
N SER A 15 -9.62 -15.68 -5.21
CA SER A 15 -10.37 -15.17 -4.06
C SER A 15 -9.64 -15.43 -2.74
N SER A 16 -9.00 -16.60 -2.60
CA SER A 16 -8.19 -16.93 -1.44
C SER A 16 -6.96 -16.02 -1.33
N LYS A 17 -6.21 -15.84 -2.42
CA LYS A 17 -5.03 -14.95 -2.45
C LYS A 17 -5.38 -13.51 -2.14
N LEU A 18 -6.44 -12.98 -2.75
CA LEU A 18 -6.90 -11.61 -2.50
C LEU A 18 -7.39 -11.41 -1.06
N ARG A 19 -8.03 -12.42 -0.45
CA ARG A 19 -8.42 -12.35 0.98
C ARG A 19 -7.20 -12.37 1.89
N ALA A 20 -6.24 -13.26 1.64
CA ALA A 20 -5.01 -13.32 2.42
C ALA A 20 -4.23 -12.01 2.31
N LEU A 21 -4.12 -11.46 1.09
CA LEU A 21 -3.50 -10.17 0.85
C LEU A 21 -4.26 -9.04 1.55
N ALA A 22 -5.59 -9.00 1.47
CA ALA A 22 -6.40 -7.99 2.14
C ALA A 22 -6.23 -8.03 3.67
N LEU A 23 -6.12 -9.22 4.25
CA LEU A 23 -5.87 -9.39 5.69
C LEU A 23 -4.47 -8.91 6.08
N ALA A 24 -3.44 -9.31 5.33
CA ALA A 24 -2.07 -8.84 5.55
C ALA A 24 -1.96 -7.31 5.43
N ASN A 25 -2.59 -6.75 4.40
CA ASN A 25 -2.65 -5.31 4.18
C ASN A 25 -3.33 -4.56 5.33
N PHE A 26 -4.38 -5.15 5.90
CA PHE A 26 -5.07 -4.59 7.05
C PHE A 26 -4.18 -4.65 8.31
N GLU A 27 -3.47 -5.75 8.54
CA GLU A 27 -2.53 -5.88 9.66
C GLU A 27 -1.39 -4.87 9.57
N GLU A 28 -0.82 -4.67 8.38
CA GLU A 28 0.20 -3.64 8.15
C GLU A 28 -0.32 -2.23 8.38
N LEU A 29 -1.54 -1.94 7.90
CA LEU A 29 -2.17 -0.65 8.15
C LEU A 29 -2.37 -0.42 9.65
N MET A 30 -2.93 -1.39 10.37
CA MET A 30 -3.13 -1.28 11.81
C MET A 30 -1.81 -1.11 12.57
N SER A 31 -0.76 -1.83 12.17
CA SER A 31 0.57 -1.69 12.75
C SER A 31 1.12 -0.26 12.56
N LEU A 32 0.99 0.29 11.35
CA LEU A 32 1.38 1.66 11.05
C LEU A 32 0.63 2.69 11.91
N GLU A 33 -0.69 2.51 12.06
CA GLU A 33 -1.54 3.37 12.89
C GLU A 33 -1.09 3.34 14.36
N PHE A 34 -0.83 2.16 14.92
CA PHE A 34 -0.40 2.00 16.31
C PHE A 34 1.00 2.56 16.54
N ASP A 35 1.94 2.32 15.63
CA ASP A 35 3.32 2.84 15.75
C ASP A 35 3.32 4.38 15.78
N HIS A 36 2.56 5.03 14.89
CA HIS A 36 2.49 6.49 14.86
C HIS A 36 1.71 7.06 16.05
N ALA A 37 0.65 6.38 16.51
CA ALA A 37 -0.06 6.79 17.70
C ALA A 37 0.83 6.72 18.95
N ASP A 38 1.60 5.65 19.11
CA ASP A 38 2.55 5.47 20.21
C ASP A 38 3.67 6.51 20.16
N GLU A 39 4.25 6.76 18.98
CA GLU A 39 5.26 7.81 18.80
C GLU A 39 4.70 9.19 19.15
N PHE A 40 3.50 9.51 18.68
CA PHE A 40 2.82 10.77 18.97
C PHE A 40 2.59 10.96 20.48
N ILE A 41 2.05 9.93 21.16
CA ILE A 41 1.81 9.97 22.60
C ILE A 41 3.13 10.13 23.36
N LYS A 42 4.18 9.38 22.99
CA LYS A 42 5.50 9.45 23.62
C LYS A 42 6.13 10.83 23.46
N ARG A 43 6.06 11.40 22.25
CA ARG A 43 6.60 12.74 21.97
C ARG A 43 5.80 13.81 22.72
N GLY A 44 4.47 13.80 22.64
CA GLY A 44 3.61 14.76 23.32
C GLY A 44 3.78 14.72 24.84
N SER A 45 3.83 13.52 25.42
CA SER A 45 4.06 13.34 26.87
C SER A 45 5.43 13.85 27.32
N ARG A 46 6.47 13.64 26.51
CA ARG A 46 7.81 14.16 26.77
C ARG A 46 7.82 15.69 26.74
N GLN A 47 7.28 16.29 25.69
CA GLN A 47 7.24 17.75 25.55
C GLN A 47 6.43 18.42 26.65
N LEU A 48 5.30 17.81 27.06
CA LEU A 48 4.52 18.31 28.19
C LEU A 48 5.31 18.22 29.50
N ARG A 49 5.96 17.08 29.76
CA ARG A 49 6.79 16.90 30.95
C ARG A 49 7.94 17.91 31.01
N ASP A 50 8.61 18.13 29.88
CA ASP A 50 9.74 19.07 29.80
C ASP A 50 9.23 20.49 30.07
N ALA A 51 8.10 20.89 29.45
CA ALA A 51 7.46 22.18 29.70
C ALA A 51 6.98 22.39 31.15
N CYS A 52 6.49 21.34 31.81
CA CYS A 52 6.10 21.39 33.21
C CYS A 52 7.32 21.46 34.15
N SER A 53 8.41 20.78 33.81
CA SER A 53 9.65 20.76 34.61
C SER A 53 10.35 22.11 34.56
N ASP A 54 10.43 22.73 33.38
CA ASP A 54 11.02 24.07 33.21
C ASP A 54 10.23 25.16 33.95
N ARG A 55 8.92 24.97 34.14
CA ARG A 55 8.05 25.94 34.83
C ARG A 55 7.97 25.78 36.35
N SER A 56 8.48 24.69 36.92
CA SER A 56 8.55 24.53 38.37
C SER A 56 9.44 25.60 39.05
N ILE A 57 10.10 26.46 38.27
CA ILE A 57 11.04 27.49 38.72
C ILE A 57 10.37 28.89 38.90
N ALA A 58 9.15 29.13 38.37
CA ALA A 58 8.49 30.43 38.48
C ALA A 58 7.49 30.47 39.66
N HIS A 59 7.87 31.13 40.76
CA HIS A 59 7.03 31.27 41.95
C HIS A 59 6.65 32.73 42.28
N GLU A 60 7.08 33.72 41.50
CA GLU A 60 6.73 35.13 41.73
C GLU A 60 5.85 35.71 40.62
N THR A 61 4.88 36.55 41.01
CA THR A 61 3.96 37.27 40.09
C THR A 61 4.67 38.20 39.10
N SER A 62 5.95 38.54 39.33
CA SER A 62 6.79 39.29 38.40
C SER A 62 7.11 38.52 37.11
N ASP A 63 7.10 37.19 37.17
CA ASP A 63 7.58 36.31 36.09
C ASP A 63 6.44 35.88 35.16
N LEU A 64 5.23 36.40 35.38
CA LEU A 64 4.04 36.07 34.60
C LEU A 64 4.22 36.32 33.09
N PRO A 65 4.82 37.44 32.63
CA PRO A 65 5.05 37.68 31.20
C PRO A 65 5.99 36.63 30.58
N ASP A 66 7.06 36.27 31.28
CA ASP A 66 8.04 35.29 30.83
C ASP A 66 7.46 33.87 30.82
N ALA A 67 6.63 33.54 31.82
CA ALA A 67 5.88 32.29 31.86
C ALA A 67 4.88 32.18 30.70
N LEU A 68 4.22 33.28 30.33
CA LEU A 68 3.28 33.33 29.20
C LEU A 68 4.01 33.20 27.86
N GLN A 69 5.15 33.87 27.71
CA GLN A 69 6.00 33.76 26.52
C GLN A 69 6.58 32.35 26.35
N SER A 70 7.03 31.73 27.45
CA SER A 70 7.45 30.32 27.48
C SER A 70 6.28 29.39 27.08
N MET A 71 5.07 29.66 27.57
CA MET A 71 3.88 28.90 27.17
C MET A 71 3.55 29.00 25.70
N MET A 72 3.63 30.20 25.11
CA MET A 72 3.43 30.37 23.69
C MET A 72 4.50 29.61 22.88
N HIS A 73 5.77 29.63 23.29
CA HIS A 73 6.83 28.89 22.62
C HIS A 73 6.59 27.37 22.66
N VAL A 74 6.22 26.83 23.83
CA VAL A 74 5.87 25.42 23.99
C VAL A 74 4.67 25.05 23.12
N PHE A 75 3.63 25.87 23.10
CA PHE A 75 2.43 25.62 22.29
C PHE A 75 2.73 25.64 20.79
N ILE A 76 3.52 26.60 20.32
CA ILE A 76 3.94 26.69 18.92
C ILE A 76 4.80 25.47 18.55
N GLY A 77 5.72 25.06 19.42
CA GLY A 77 6.55 23.87 19.24
C GLY A 77 5.72 22.60 19.11
N LEU A 78 4.80 22.36 20.06
CA LEU A 78 3.86 21.23 20.04
C LEU A 78 3.02 21.21 18.76
N THR A 79 2.51 22.37 18.34
CA THR A 79 1.69 22.49 17.13
C THR A 79 2.51 22.13 15.89
N ARG A 80 3.72 22.67 15.77
CA ARG A 80 4.63 22.37 14.66
C ARG A 80 4.95 20.88 14.60
N ASP A 81 5.32 20.28 15.73
CA ASP A 81 5.72 18.88 15.78
C ASP A 81 4.54 17.94 15.53
N THR A 82 3.34 18.33 15.94
CA THR A 82 2.10 17.62 15.61
C THR A 82 1.84 17.65 14.11
N ILE A 83 1.97 18.81 13.46
CA ILE A 83 1.77 18.92 12.01
C ILE A 83 2.78 18.07 11.25
N LEU A 84 4.05 18.08 11.66
CA LEU A 84 5.09 17.23 11.07
C LEU A 84 4.75 15.74 11.24
N ALA A 85 4.42 15.31 12.46
CA ALA A 85 4.08 13.91 12.74
C ALA A 85 2.86 13.43 11.92
N VAL A 86 1.81 14.26 11.82
CA VAL A 86 0.63 13.94 10.98
C VAL A 86 1.01 13.86 9.50
N THR A 87 1.88 14.76 9.03
CA THR A 87 2.34 14.76 7.64
C THR A 87 3.15 13.50 7.32
N ASP A 88 4.10 13.14 8.20
CA ASP A 88 4.93 11.94 8.06
C ASP A 88 4.06 10.68 8.05
N TYR A 89 3.09 10.59 8.96
CA TYR A 89 2.10 9.52 8.99
C TYR A 89 1.27 9.44 7.70
N GLN A 90 0.79 10.57 7.17
CA GLN A 90 0.03 10.58 5.92
C GLN A 90 0.88 10.12 4.72
N VAL A 91 2.15 10.52 4.67
CA VAL A 91 3.09 10.07 3.64
C VAL A 91 3.32 8.56 3.75
N ALA A 92 3.55 8.05 4.97
CA ALA A 92 3.74 6.62 5.21
C ALA A 92 2.50 5.82 4.80
N LYS A 93 1.30 6.30 5.15
CA LYS A 93 0.03 5.68 4.78
C LYS A 93 -0.21 5.68 3.28
N LEU A 94 0.10 6.77 2.59
CA LEU A 94 -0.02 6.84 1.14
C LEU A 94 0.93 5.86 0.45
N ARG A 95 2.18 5.78 0.93
CA ARG A 95 3.18 4.83 0.42
C ARG A 95 2.72 3.39 0.63
N LEU A 96 2.19 3.07 1.81
CA LEU A 96 1.63 1.76 2.10
C LEU A 96 0.48 1.42 1.14
N ALA A 97 -0.47 2.34 0.96
CA ALA A 97 -1.58 2.15 0.03
C ALA A 97 -1.11 1.90 -1.42
N GLN A 98 -0.06 2.58 -1.87
CA GLN A 98 0.54 2.35 -3.20
C GLN A 98 1.15 0.95 -3.33
N ILE A 99 1.86 0.48 -2.30
CA ILE A 99 2.43 -0.87 -2.26
C ILE A 99 1.32 -1.92 -2.33
N GLN A 100 0.32 -1.78 -1.46
CA GLN A 100 -0.82 -2.69 -1.37
C GLN A 100 -1.63 -2.73 -2.66
N ALA A 101 -1.84 -1.57 -3.31
CA ALA A 101 -2.50 -1.50 -4.62
C ALA A 101 -1.67 -2.19 -5.71
N SER A 102 -0.35 -2.00 -5.71
CA SER A 102 0.55 -2.67 -6.67
C SER A 102 0.52 -4.18 -6.51
N GLU A 103 0.51 -4.69 -5.27
CA GLU A 103 0.45 -6.12 -4.98
C GLU A 103 -0.89 -6.73 -5.41
N ALA A 104 -2.01 -6.06 -5.10
CA ALA A 104 -3.32 -6.50 -5.56
C ALA A 104 -3.41 -6.52 -7.10
N GLN A 105 -2.85 -5.49 -7.76
CA GLN A 105 -2.79 -5.45 -9.22
C GLN A 105 -1.96 -6.60 -9.80
N LYS A 106 -0.83 -6.96 -9.17
CA LYS A 106 0.01 -8.09 -9.60
C LYS A 106 -0.77 -9.41 -9.55
N GLU A 107 -1.48 -9.68 -8.45
CA GLU A 107 -2.28 -10.91 -8.31
C GLU A 107 -3.40 -10.98 -9.36
N ILE A 108 -4.11 -9.87 -9.59
CA ILE A 108 -5.16 -9.80 -10.62
C ILE A 108 -4.55 -10.01 -12.02
N SER A 109 -3.45 -9.32 -12.31
CA SER A 109 -2.78 -9.39 -13.62
C SER A 109 -2.19 -10.77 -13.89
N ALA A 110 -1.67 -11.47 -12.87
CA ALA A 110 -1.19 -12.83 -13.00
C ALA A 110 -2.31 -13.79 -13.45
N VAL A 111 -3.51 -13.64 -12.91
CA VAL A 111 -4.67 -14.45 -13.31
C VAL A 111 -5.15 -14.12 -14.72
N PHE A 112 -5.19 -12.84 -15.09
CA PHE A 112 -5.52 -12.45 -16.47
C PHE A 112 -4.52 -13.02 -17.48
N ASN A 113 -3.22 -12.96 -17.19
CA ASN A 113 -2.18 -13.50 -18.06
C ASN A 113 -2.26 -15.03 -18.17
N GLN A 114 -2.57 -15.72 -17.09
CA GLN A 114 -2.83 -17.17 -17.12
C GLN A 114 -4.05 -17.51 -17.99
N HIS A 115 -5.13 -16.73 -17.93
CA HIS A 115 -6.28 -16.91 -18.80
C HIS A 115 -5.94 -16.67 -20.28
N LEU A 116 -5.16 -15.63 -20.60
CA LEU A 116 -4.73 -15.36 -21.97
C LEU A 116 -3.85 -16.49 -22.55
N ALA A 117 -2.94 -17.05 -21.74
CA ALA A 117 -2.10 -18.17 -22.15
C ALA A 117 -2.89 -19.46 -22.41
N LEU A 118 -4.03 -19.66 -21.73
CA LEU A 118 -4.94 -20.78 -21.98
C LEU A 118 -5.81 -20.60 -23.23
N ILE A 119 -6.04 -19.35 -23.67
CA ILE A 119 -6.87 -19.02 -24.84
C ILE A 119 -6.04 -18.98 -26.12
N GLN A 120 -4.73 -18.69 -26.05
CA GLN A 120 -3.84 -18.89 -27.19
C GLN A 120 -3.70 -20.39 -27.45
N PRO A 121 -4.27 -20.94 -28.55
CA PRO A 121 -3.91 -22.28 -28.95
C PRO A 121 -2.42 -22.23 -29.29
N ALA A 122 -1.66 -23.21 -28.80
CA ALA A 122 -0.30 -23.44 -29.27
C ALA A 122 -0.32 -23.34 -30.79
N GLU A 123 0.34 -22.31 -31.34
CA GLU A 123 0.64 -22.30 -32.76
C GLU A 123 1.34 -23.63 -33.02
N ALA A 124 0.65 -24.48 -33.79
CA ALA A 124 1.11 -25.79 -34.20
C ALA A 124 2.31 -25.59 -35.13
N GLY A 125 3.45 -25.28 -34.53
CA GLY A 125 4.75 -25.49 -35.12
C GLY A 125 5.05 -26.96 -35.08
N GLU A 126 4.52 -27.74 -36.02
CA GLU A 126 5.20 -28.95 -36.48
C GLU A 126 4.77 -29.36 -37.90
N ASN A 127 5.77 -29.39 -38.78
CA ASN A 127 5.89 -30.20 -39.99
C ASN A 127 5.08 -29.85 -41.24
N ARG A 128 5.72 -29.07 -42.14
CA ARG A 128 6.05 -29.57 -43.50
C ARG A 128 7.03 -28.64 -44.25
N ILE A 129 8.32 -28.92 -44.07
CA ILE A 129 9.29 -28.76 -45.17
C ILE A 129 9.12 -29.99 -46.07
N GLY A 130 8.72 -29.80 -47.34
CA GLY A 130 8.88 -30.83 -48.36
C GLY A 130 7.76 -30.93 -49.41
N LYS A 131 8.12 -30.50 -50.63
CA LYS A 131 7.57 -30.86 -51.96
C LYS A 131 6.38 -30.04 -52.51
N SER A 132 6.75 -29.11 -53.39
CA SER A 132 6.17 -28.81 -54.71
C SER A 132 4.86 -29.50 -55.08
N THR A 133 3.84 -28.69 -55.39
CA THR A 133 3.18 -28.72 -56.70
C THR A 133 2.51 -27.36 -56.96
N VAL A 134 3.06 -26.64 -57.93
CA VAL A 134 2.34 -25.64 -58.73
C VAL A 134 1.20 -26.37 -59.44
N HIS A 135 -0.05 -26.00 -59.21
CA HIS A 135 -1.09 -26.23 -60.21
C HIS A 135 -2.17 -25.14 -60.14
N SER A 136 -2.29 -24.48 -61.29
CA SER A 136 -3.17 -23.39 -61.65
C SER A 136 -4.64 -23.66 -61.30
N GLN A 137 -5.34 -22.63 -60.82
CA GLN A 137 -6.79 -22.56 -61.03
C GLN A 137 -7.16 -21.26 -61.73
N LYS A 138 -7.63 -21.50 -62.95
CA LYS A 138 -7.98 -20.62 -64.04
C LYS A 138 -9.28 -19.89 -63.71
N LEU A 139 -9.28 -18.56 -63.84
CA LEU A 139 -10.48 -17.75 -63.92
C LEU A 139 -11.24 -18.15 -65.20
N ALA A 140 -12.52 -18.46 -65.10
CA ALA A 140 -13.41 -18.65 -66.24
C ALA A 140 -14.81 -18.11 -65.94
N ALA A 141 -15.34 -17.38 -66.94
CA ALA A 141 -16.61 -16.66 -67.05
C ALA A 141 -16.66 -15.30 -66.33
#